data_AF-A0A183DWV8-F1
#
_entry.id   AF-A0A183DWV8-F1
#
_cell.length_a   1.000
_cell.length_b   1.000
_cell.length_c   1.000
_cell.angle_alpha   90.00
_cell.angle_beta   90.00
_cell.angle_gamma   90.00
#
_symmetry.space_group_name_H-M   'P 1'
#
loop_
_entity.id
_entity.type
_entity.pdbx_description
1 polymer ?
#
loop_
_entity_poly.entity_id
_entity_poly.type
_entity_poly.pdbx_seq_one_letter_code
_entity_poly.pdbx_strand_id
1 'polypeptide(L)'
;MLKEPQCLVRHSARCPICMVEFVDGEHIRYLPCMHFFHKKCVDDWLMRSFSCPSCMEPVDSAMLSSFAAHTVRGLETLACSPAVAGTQRSTQPPS
;
A
#
# COMPACT_ATOMS: atom_id res chain seq x y z
N MET A 1 -12.56 31.71 -5.64
CA MET A 1 -13.12 30.33 -5.64
C MET A 1 -12.28 29.50 -4.69
N LEU A 2 -12.52 29.70 -3.39
CA LEU A 2 -11.79 28.99 -2.34
C LEU A 2 -12.23 27.52 -2.42
N LYS A 3 -11.37 26.70 -3.02
CA LYS A 3 -11.52 25.25 -2.98
C LYS A 3 -11.33 24.87 -1.52
N GLU A 4 -12.44 24.73 -0.80
CA GLU A 4 -12.42 24.27 0.58
C GLU A 4 -11.53 23.03 0.65
N PRO A 5 -10.54 22.98 1.54
CA PRO A 5 -9.77 21.76 1.70
C PRO A 5 -10.77 20.71 2.16
N GLN A 6 -11.01 19.70 1.32
CA GLN A 6 -11.93 18.60 1.59
C GLN A 6 -11.36 17.67 2.69
N CYS A 7 -10.87 18.24 3.79
CA CYS A 7 -10.43 17.53 4.99
C CYS A 7 -11.20 17.99 6.25
N LEU A 8 -12.20 18.88 6.12
CA LEU A 8 -13.10 19.28 7.22
C LEU A 8 -14.44 18.54 7.22
N VAL A 9 -14.54 17.38 6.56
CA VAL A 9 -15.77 16.59 6.62
C VAL A 9 -15.91 16.07 8.05
N ARG A 10 -16.86 16.66 8.79
CA ARG A 10 -17.26 16.31 10.16
C ARG A 10 -17.74 14.85 10.22
N HIS A 11 -16.82 13.91 10.26
CA HIS A 11 -17.10 12.50 10.55
C HIS A 11 -16.56 12.11 11.92
N SER A 12 -16.62 13.03 12.89
CA SER A 12 -16.02 12.85 14.22
C SER A 12 -16.85 11.97 15.18
N ALA A 13 -17.93 11.33 14.72
CA ALA A 13 -18.77 10.49 15.57
C ALA A 13 -19.45 9.30 14.88
N ARG A 14 -19.22 9.06 13.57
CA ARG A 14 -19.85 7.94 12.84
C ARG A 14 -18.87 7.16 12.00
N CYS A 15 -19.04 5.85 11.95
CA CYS A 15 -18.26 4.96 11.11
C CYS A 15 -18.63 5.21 9.63
N PRO A 16 -17.69 5.58 8.76
CA PRO A 16 -18.00 5.90 7.36
C PRO A 16 -18.34 4.66 6.51
N ILE A 17 -18.07 3.44 7.00
CA ILE A 17 -18.39 2.19 6.29
C ILE A 17 -19.88 1.84 6.47
N CYS A 18 -20.37 1.82 7.71
CA CYS A 18 -21.76 1.46 8.01
C CYS A 18 -22.67 2.68 8.22
N MET A 19 -22.11 3.88 8.27
CA MET A 19 -22.80 5.16 8.51
C MET A 19 -23.47 5.27 9.89
N VAL A 20 -23.13 4.40 10.84
CA VAL A 20 -23.67 4.37 12.22
C VAL A 20 -22.76 5.16 13.17
N GLU A 21 -23.37 5.84 14.14
CA GLU A 21 -22.66 6.54 15.21
C GLU A 21 -21.88 5.58 16.11
N PHE A 22 -20.74 6.04 16.61
CA PHE A 22 -19.97 5.29 17.60
C PHE A 22 -20.62 5.44 18.98
N VAL A 23 -20.77 4.33 19.71
CA VAL A 23 -21.27 4.35 21.10
C VAL A 23 -20.23 3.80 22.07
N ASP A 24 -20.35 4.19 23.34
CA ASP A 24 -19.45 3.74 24.39
C ASP A 24 -19.43 2.21 24.50
N GLY A 25 -18.21 1.65 24.59
CA GLY A 25 -18.00 0.20 24.66
C GLY A 25 -17.89 -0.51 23.30
N GLU A 26 -18.05 0.19 22.17
CA GLU A 26 -17.81 -0.40 20.86
C GLU A 26 -16.33 -0.57 20.54
N HIS A 27 -16.03 -1.62 19.76
CA HIS A 27 -14.67 -1.84 19.27
C HIS A 27 -14.40 -1.00 18.03
N ILE A 28 -13.46 -0.07 18.16
CA ILE A 28 -12.96 0.78 17.06
C ILE A 28 -11.53 0.38 16.72
N ARG A 29 -11.16 0.53 15.44
CA ARG A 29 -9.81 0.29 14.95
C ARG A 29 -9.31 1.51 14.20
N TYR A 30 -8.07 1.90 14.50
CA TYR A 30 -7.33 2.96 13.81
C TYR A 30 -6.42 2.34 12.74
N LEU A 31 -6.37 2.97 11.58
CA LEU A 31 -5.41 2.65 10.52
C LEU A 31 -4.16 3.55 10.63
N PRO A 32 -3.03 3.21 9.99
CA PRO A 32 -1.80 4.02 10.01
C PRO A 32 -1.99 5.46 9.51
N CYS A 33 -2.96 5.66 8.61
CA CYS A 33 -3.38 6.98 8.11
C CYS A 33 -4.28 7.76 9.08
N MET A 34 -4.41 7.33 10.34
CA MET A 34 -5.18 7.95 11.43
C MET A 34 -6.71 7.98 11.25
N HIS A 35 -7.25 7.32 10.23
CA HIS A 35 -8.70 7.10 10.11
C HIS A 35 -9.17 5.96 11.02
N PHE A 36 -10.38 6.08 11.55
CA PHE A 36 -10.96 5.11 12.48
C PHE A 36 -12.36 4.66 12.05
N PHE A 37 -12.66 3.41 12.36
CA PHE A 37 -13.85 2.69 11.92
C PHE A 37 -14.25 1.67 13.00
N HIS A 38 -15.48 1.16 12.97
CA HIS A 38 -15.79 -0.04 13.74
C HIS A 38 -14.85 -1.16 13.32
N LYS A 39 -14.30 -1.87 14.30
CA LYS A 39 -13.35 -2.97 14.09
C LYS A 39 -13.90 -3.96 13.07
N LYS A 40 -15.14 -4.42 13.26
CA LYS A 40 -15.81 -5.34 12.34
C LYS A 40 -15.89 -4.79 10.92
N CYS A 41 -16.28 -3.52 10.77
CA CYS A 41 -16.46 -2.91 9.46
C CYS A 41 -15.14 -2.81 8.69
N VAL A 42 -14.06 -2.36 9.34
CA VAL A 42 -12.77 -2.25 8.68
C VAL A 42 -12.12 -3.61 8.46
N ASP A 43 -12.29 -4.56 9.37
CA ASP A 43 -11.79 -5.93 9.17
C ASP A 43 -12.47 -6.58 7.96
N ASP A 44 -13.80 -6.45 7.83
CA ASP A 44 -14.57 -6.95 6.67
C ASP A 44 -14.13 -6.30 5.35
N TRP A 45 -13.78 -5.02 5.39
CA TRP A 45 -13.24 -4.29 4.24
C TRP A 45 -11.84 -4.77 3.85
N LEU A 46 -10.95 -4.91 4.83
CA LEU A 46 -9.55 -5.30 4.61
C LEU A 46 -9.39 -6.73 4.10
N MET A 47 -10.39 -7.59 4.27
CA MET A 47 -10.44 -8.90 3.60
C MET A 47 -10.53 -8.79 2.07
N ARG A 48 -11.02 -7.67 1.53
CA ARG A 48 -11.21 -7.46 0.09
C ARG A 48 -10.21 -6.49 -0.51
N SER A 49 -9.84 -5.44 0.24
CA SER A 49 -8.94 -4.39 -0.21
C SER A 49 -8.08 -3.91 0.93
N PHE A 50 -6.76 -3.97 0.77
CA PHE A 50 -5.80 -3.55 1.80
C PHE A 50 -5.55 -2.03 1.76
N SER A 51 -6.61 -1.24 1.64
CA SER A 51 -6.57 0.23 1.55
C SER A 51 -7.62 0.86 2.47
N CYS A 52 -7.34 2.08 2.94
CA CYS A 52 -8.23 2.85 3.79
C CYS A 52 -9.49 3.28 3.02
N PRO A 53 -10.71 3.00 3.53
CA PRO A 53 -11.95 3.42 2.87
C PRO A 53 -12.12 4.94 2.73
N SER A 54 -11.45 5.73 3.60
CA SER A 54 -11.61 7.19 3.64
C SER A 54 -10.63 7.94 2.76
N CYS A 55 -9.37 7.49 2.69
CA CYS A 55 -8.32 8.19 1.94
C CYS A 55 -7.70 7.35 0.81
N MET A 56 -8.12 6.09 0.63
CA MET A 56 -7.62 5.14 -0.36
C MET A 56 -6.12 4.79 -0.25
N GLU A 57 -5.45 5.27 0.80
CA GLU A 57 -4.06 4.93 1.09
C GLU A 57 -3.94 3.46 1.55
N PRO A 58 -2.90 2.74 1.13
CA PRO A 58 -2.67 1.35 1.50
C PRO A 58 -2.44 1.20 3.03
N VAL A 59 -2.88 0.08 3.60
CA VAL A 59 -2.88 -0.20 5.05
C VAL A 59 -1.60 -0.91 5.51
N ASP A 60 -0.54 -0.75 4.74
CA ASP A 60 0.78 -1.32 4.94
C ASP A 60 1.40 -0.71 6.19
N SER A 61 1.37 -1.44 7.29
CA SER A 61 1.97 -0.99 8.54
C SER A 61 3.51 -1.07 8.45
N ALA A 62 4.13 0.10 8.33
CA ALA A 62 5.35 0.47 9.05
C ALA A 62 6.72 -0.15 8.66
N MET A 63 6.92 -0.74 7.48
CA MET A 63 8.28 -1.16 7.05
C MET A 63 8.63 -0.86 5.58
N LEU A 64 8.11 0.21 4.96
CA LEU A 64 8.64 0.63 3.65
C LEU A 64 8.50 2.11 3.29
N SER A 65 8.20 3.02 4.22
CA SER A 65 8.16 4.45 3.89
C SER A 65 9.55 5.07 3.67
N SER A 66 10.63 4.42 4.09
CA SER A 66 12.00 4.89 3.79
C SER A 66 12.65 4.21 2.58
N PHE A 67 12.15 3.06 2.10
CA PHE A 67 12.78 2.33 0.98
C PHE A 67 11.96 2.30 -0.32
N ALA A 68 10.62 2.47 -0.28
CA ALA A 68 9.82 2.50 -1.51
C ALA A 68 9.79 3.89 -2.18
N ALA A 69 9.88 4.97 -1.41
CA ALA A 69 9.78 6.33 -1.98
C ALA A 69 10.98 6.73 -2.87
N HIS A 70 12.12 6.05 -2.75
CA HIS A 70 13.32 6.30 -3.58
C HIS A 70 13.60 5.23 -4.65
N THR A 71 12.90 4.10 -4.66
CA THR A 71 13.21 2.98 -5.58
C THR A 71 12.37 2.99 -6.86
N VAL A 72 11.35 3.83 -6.98
CA VAL A 72 10.59 4.01 -8.25
C VAL A 72 11.30 4.94 -9.26
N ARG A 73 12.60 5.20 -9.10
CA ARG A 73 13.48 5.74 -10.15
C ARG A 73 14.67 4.83 -10.48
N GLY A 74 14.67 3.58 -10.01
CA GLY A 74 15.84 2.70 -10.11
C GLY A 74 15.54 1.20 -10.27
N LEU A 75 14.36 0.82 -10.75
CA LEU A 75 14.05 -0.56 -11.10
C LEU A 75 14.29 -0.84 -12.59
N GLU A 76 15.50 -0.50 -13.05
CA GLU A 76 16.03 -0.92 -14.36
C GLU A 76 16.94 -2.16 -14.26
N THR A 77 17.34 -2.62 -13.06
CA THR A 77 18.50 -3.53 -12.96
C THR A 77 18.28 -4.83 -12.19
N LEU A 78 17.04 -5.31 -12.06
CA LEU A 78 16.79 -6.70 -11.63
C LEU A 78 16.27 -7.59 -12.78
N ALA A 79 16.74 -7.32 -14.00
CA ALA A 79 16.82 -8.36 -15.00
C ALA A 79 18.09 -9.18 -14.73
N CYS A 80 17.90 -10.43 -14.32
CA CYS A 80 18.96 -11.44 -14.28
C CYS A 80 19.66 -11.43 -15.66
N SER A 81 20.93 -11.01 -15.69
CA SER A 81 21.68 -10.90 -16.95
C SER A 81 21.93 -12.30 -17.51
N PRO A 82 21.70 -12.55 -18.81
CA PRO A 82 22.15 -13.79 -19.42
C PRO A 82 23.68 -13.79 -19.42
N ALA A 83 24.27 -14.82 -18.82
CA ALA A 83 25.71 -15.05 -18.91
C ALA A 83 26.08 -15.29 -20.37
N VAL A 84 26.51 -14.24 -21.08
CA VAL A 84 27.22 -14.34 -22.36
C VAL A 84 28.71 -14.33 -22.06
N ALA A 85 29.28 -15.52 -21.87
CA ALA A 85 30.72 -15.70 -21.96
C ALA A 85 31.09 -15.96 -23.43
N GLY A 86 31.53 -14.93 -24.16
CA GLY A 86 32.50 -15.10 -25.25
C GLY A 86 33.85 -15.49 -24.63
N THR A 87 34.85 -16.09 -25.27
CA THR A 87 35.29 -16.29 -26.66
C THR A 87 36.31 -17.46 -26.58
N GLN A 88 36.51 -18.35 -27.54
CA GLN A 88 37.42 -18.15 -28.68
C GLN A 88 37.59 -19.45 -29.51
N ARG A 89 37.50 -19.29 -30.83
CA ARG A 89 38.32 -19.83 -31.93
C ARG A 89 38.96 -21.23 -31.84
N SER A 90 38.56 -22.05 -32.82
CA SER A 90 39.30 -23.04 -33.65
C SER A 90 40.38 -23.94 -33.04
N THR A 91 40.12 -25.25 -33.05
CA THR A 91 41.05 -26.29 -33.58
C THR A 91 40.28 -27.61 -33.82
N GLN A 92 40.20 -28.06 -35.08
CA GLN A 92 40.11 -29.48 -35.50
C GLN A 92 41.53 -30.11 -35.37
N PRO A 93 41.83 -31.43 -35.50
CA PRO A 93 41.07 -32.71 -35.75
C PRO A 93 41.58 -33.84 -34.78
N PRO A 94 41.77 -35.16 -35.12
CA PRO A 94 41.04 -36.18 -35.93
C PRO A 94 40.41 -37.28 -35.00
N SER A 95 39.60 -38.26 -35.44
CA SER A 95 39.84 -39.45 -36.30
C SER A 95 38.52 -40.10 -36.71
#